data_AF-A0A3S4SN34-F1
#
_entry.id   AF-A0A3S4SN34-F1
#
_cell.length_a   1.000
_cell.length_b   1.000
_cell.length_c   1.000
_cell.angle_alpha   90.00
_cell.angle_beta   90.00
_cell.angle_gamma   90.00
#
_symmetry.space_group_name_H-M   'P 1'
#
loop_
_entity.id
_entity.type
_entity.pdbx_description
1 polymer ?
#
loop_
_entity_poly.entity_id
_entity_poly.type
_entity_poly.pdbx_seq_one_letter_code
_entity_poly.pdbx_strand_id
1 'polypeptide(L)'
;MTTIKVQGIAEHEQPPERATANLRVGLRGPKQSSVHDEVAAVLRELRASIESLHDPGRGPVTWFSVSGVSGWSYKEDKRTVYTEQIRIQVKFCDFTVLGAWLNEVLGWRGVSMFRIDWSVTEVRRKELEKGLRLQAVRVAREKAEQYASAVGLSITDVSSIRDFGPGVDTAAFIAGASVRGRGGRAGSAPADDSYSFAPEDVTLRAAVVAKFVAE
;
A
#
# COMPACT_ATOMS: atom_id res chain seq x y z
N MET A 1 -10.87 -34.37 -27.94
CA MET A 1 -10.59 -33.69 -26.67
C MET A 1 -9.52 -32.61 -26.83
N THR A 2 -9.96 -31.36 -26.97
CA THR A 2 -9.08 -30.18 -27.06
C THR A 2 -8.94 -29.56 -25.67
N THR A 3 -7.74 -29.11 -25.31
CA THR A 3 -7.53 -28.39 -24.03
C THR A 3 -7.36 -26.91 -24.29
N ILE A 4 -8.12 -26.08 -23.56
CA ILE A 4 -8.05 -24.62 -23.61
C ILE A 4 -7.48 -24.12 -22.28
N LYS A 5 -6.29 -23.53 -22.31
CA LYS A 5 -5.65 -22.93 -21.13
C LYS A 5 -5.72 -21.42 -21.22
N VAL A 6 -6.37 -20.81 -20.24
CA VAL A 6 -6.61 -19.36 -20.23
C VAL A 6 -6.37 -18.78 -18.85
N GLN A 7 -6.17 -17.46 -18.84
CA GLN A 7 -6.09 -16.67 -17.63
C GLN A 7 -7.34 -15.80 -17.51
N GLY A 8 -7.92 -15.82 -16.31
CA GLY A 8 -8.94 -14.88 -15.89
C GLY A 8 -8.36 -13.92 -14.86
N ILE A 9 -8.62 -12.63 -15.06
CA ILE A 9 -8.22 -11.54 -14.16
C ILE A 9 -9.47 -10.76 -13.82
N ALA A 10 -9.62 -10.42 -12.55
CA ALA A 10 -10.61 -9.47 -12.08
C ALA A 10 -9.90 -8.39 -11.26
N GLU A 11 -10.36 -7.15 -11.42
CA GLU A 11 -9.81 -5.97 -10.77
C GLU A 11 -10.96 -5.09 -10.26
N HIS A 12 -10.74 -4.45 -9.11
CA HIS A 12 -11.71 -3.56 -8.49
C HIS A 12 -10.98 -2.39 -7.84
N GLU A 13 -11.43 -1.18 -8.13
CA GLU A 13 -10.98 0.06 -7.50
C GLU A 13 -11.88 0.37 -6.31
N GLN A 14 -11.28 0.62 -5.14
CA GLN A 14 -12.00 0.87 -3.91
C GLN A 14 -11.46 2.12 -3.22
N PRO A 15 -12.33 3.08 -2.87
CA PRO A 15 -11.92 4.22 -2.05
C PRO A 15 -11.27 3.75 -0.74
N PRO A 16 -10.15 4.37 -0.32
CA PRO A 16 -9.44 3.94 0.87
C PRO A 16 -10.23 4.19 2.14
N GLU A 17 -10.08 3.29 3.11
CA GLU A 17 -10.69 3.39 4.44
C GLU A 17 -9.65 3.71 5.52
N ARG A 18 -8.36 3.63 5.18
CA ARG A 18 -7.21 3.80 6.06
C ARG A 18 -6.06 4.49 5.33
N ALA A 19 -5.37 5.36 6.04
CA ALA A 19 -4.18 6.05 5.58
C ALA A 19 -3.04 5.83 6.58
N THR A 20 -1.94 5.21 6.17
CA THR A 20 -0.75 5.05 7.03
C THR A 20 0.27 6.10 6.67
N ALA A 21 0.38 7.14 7.50
CA ALA A 21 1.44 8.12 7.40
C ALA A 21 2.75 7.48 7.85
N ASN A 22 3.75 7.52 6.97
CA ASN A 22 5.08 7.05 7.31
C ASN A 22 6.01 8.24 7.54
N LEU A 23 6.37 8.42 8.79
CA LEU A 23 7.20 9.50 9.28
C LEU A 23 8.59 9.02 9.67
N ARG A 24 9.46 9.99 9.82
CA ARG A 24 10.83 9.84 10.27
C ARG A 24 11.18 11.01 11.18
N VAL A 25 11.72 10.69 12.35
CA VAL A 25 12.44 11.66 13.20
C VAL A 25 13.92 11.44 12.95
N GLY A 26 14.64 12.45 12.48
CA GLY A 26 16.07 12.32 12.25
C GLY A 26 16.80 13.66 12.33
N LEU A 27 17.90 13.67 13.06
CA LEU A 27 18.76 14.83 13.24
C LEU A 27 20.22 14.44 13.01
N ARG A 28 21.04 15.46 12.74
CA ARG A 28 22.49 15.31 12.59
C ARG A 28 23.24 16.41 13.32
N GLY A 29 24.43 16.10 13.82
CA GLY A 29 25.23 17.04 14.58
C GLY A 29 26.63 16.52 14.92
N PRO A 30 27.49 17.38 15.49
CA PRO A 30 28.89 17.05 15.75
C PRO A 30 29.11 16.16 16.98
N LYS A 31 28.09 15.99 17.84
CA LYS A 31 28.18 15.23 19.09
C LYS A 31 27.06 14.19 19.16
N GLN A 32 27.43 12.91 19.26
CA GLN A 32 26.48 11.80 19.28
C GLN A 32 25.42 11.93 20.37
N SER A 33 25.80 12.21 21.62
CA SER A 33 24.83 12.30 22.72
C SER A 33 23.83 13.45 22.55
N SER A 34 24.27 14.60 22.02
CA SER A 34 23.36 15.71 21.72
C SER A 34 22.34 15.33 20.66
N VAL A 35 22.78 14.66 19.59
CA VAL A 35 21.89 14.18 18.52
C VAL A 35 20.87 13.19 19.08
N HIS A 36 21.32 12.26 19.92
CA HIS A 36 20.44 11.29 20.58
C HIS A 36 19.39 11.96 21.46
N ASP A 37 19.81 12.85 22.36
CA ASP A 37 18.90 13.53 23.30
C ASP A 37 17.84 14.36 22.57
N GLU A 38 18.22 15.04 21.48
CA GLU A 38 17.31 15.82 20.64
C GLU A 38 16.32 14.93 19.87
N VAL A 39 16.79 13.84 19.25
CA VAL A 39 15.91 12.88 18.56
C VAL A 39 14.93 12.24 19.56
N ALA A 40 15.40 11.87 20.75
CA ALA A 40 14.57 11.32 21.79
C ALA A 40 13.51 12.32 22.30
N ALA A 41 13.85 13.61 22.39
CA ALA A 41 12.88 14.66 22.75
C ALA A 41 11.77 14.80 21.71
N VAL A 42 12.13 14.94 20.43
CA VAL A 42 11.15 15.05 19.33
C VAL A 42 10.29 13.78 19.25
N LEU A 43 10.87 12.60 19.45
CA LEU A 43 10.12 11.35 19.47
C LEU A 43 9.09 11.32 20.62
N ARG A 44 9.44 11.79 21.82
CA ARG A 44 8.50 11.84 22.96
C ARG A 44 7.32 12.75 22.67
N GLU A 45 7.57 13.93 22.11
CA GLU A 45 6.51 14.86 21.72
C GLU A 45 5.62 14.27 20.61
N LEU A 46 6.24 13.64 19.60
CA LEU A 46 5.50 13.02 18.49
C LEU A 46 4.63 11.87 18.98
N ARG A 47 5.17 11.07 19.89
CA ARG A 47 4.44 9.98 20.51
C ARG A 47 3.26 10.49 21.33
N ALA A 48 3.44 11.54 22.14
CA ALA A 48 2.35 12.12 22.92
C ALA A 48 1.22 12.67 22.00
N SER A 49 1.59 13.30 20.89
CA SER A 49 0.64 13.77 19.87
C SER A 49 -0.11 12.62 19.17
N ILE A 50 0.54 11.47 18.93
CA ILE A 50 -0.13 10.28 18.39
C ILE A 50 -1.05 9.65 19.44
N GLU A 51 -0.59 9.52 20.68
CA GLU A 51 -1.32 8.89 21.76
C GLU A 51 -2.59 9.66 22.14
N SER A 52 -2.60 10.99 22.01
CA SER A 52 -3.80 11.81 22.23
C SER A 52 -4.91 11.58 21.18
N LEU A 53 -4.54 11.11 19.99
CA LEU A 53 -5.44 10.80 18.87
C LEU A 53 -5.77 9.30 18.76
N HIS A 54 -5.09 8.45 19.52
CA HIS A 54 -5.15 7.01 19.37
C HIS A 54 -6.25 6.39 20.22
N ASP A 55 -7.23 5.80 19.53
CA ASP A 55 -8.17 4.84 20.10
C ASP A 55 -8.48 3.81 19.00
N PRO A 56 -8.16 2.51 19.19
CA PRO A 56 -8.32 1.49 18.16
C PRO A 56 -9.75 1.32 17.61
N GLY A 57 -10.78 1.68 18.39
CA GLY A 57 -12.18 1.48 18.04
C GLY A 57 -12.96 2.75 17.72
N ARG A 58 -12.56 3.89 18.25
CA ARG A 58 -13.29 5.17 18.17
C ARG A 58 -12.44 6.36 17.76
N GLY A 59 -11.11 6.23 17.81
CA GLY A 59 -10.18 7.32 17.56
C GLY A 59 -9.84 7.47 16.09
N PRO A 60 -9.43 8.67 15.66
CA PRO A 60 -8.96 8.91 14.31
C PRO A 60 -7.67 8.14 14.00
N VAL A 61 -6.83 7.83 15.00
CA VAL A 61 -5.68 6.93 14.88
C VAL A 61 -6.06 5.55 15.40
N THR A 62 -6.02 4.57 14.51
CA THR A 62 -6.43 3.17 14.81
C THR A 62 -5.27 2.26 15.17
N TRP A 63 -4.05 2.66 14.83
CA TRP A 63 -2.82 1.91 15.09
C TRP A 63 -1.61 2.81 14.87
N PHE A 64 -0.54 2.60 15.61
CA PHE A 64 0.76 3.19 15.29
C PHE A 64 1.89 2.24 15.68
N SER A 65 3.07 2.47 15.11
CA SER A 65 4.30 1.75 15.43
C SER A 65 5.49 2.69 15.36
N VAL A 66 6.37 2.57 16.34
CA VAL A 66 7.70 3.18 16.33
C VAL A 66 8.69 2.06 16.04
N SER A 67 9.34 2.11 14.88
CA SER A 67 10.18 1.02 14.39
C SER A 67 11.57 1.49 14.00
N GLY A 68 12.58 0.73 14.43
CA GLY A 68 13.99 0.86 14.04
C GLY A 68 14.66 2.18 14.42
N VAL A 69 15.61 2.11 15.36
CA VAL A 69 16.61 3.17 15.54
C VAL A 69 17.80 2.84 14.64
N SER A 70 18.18 3.77 13.77
CA SER A 70 19.40 3.68 12.97
C SER A 70 20.27 4.88 13.26
N GLY A 71 21.51 4.64 13.67
CA GLY A 71 22.52 5.67 13.86
C GLY A 71 23.74 5.38 12.99
N TRP A 72 24.30 6.43 12.39
CA TRP A 72 25.56 6.32 11.66
C TRP A 72 26.37 7.62 11.77
N SER A 73 27.65 7.54 11.48
CA SER A 73 28.52 8.71 11.41
C SER A 73 29.32 8.71 10.12
N TYR A 74 29.57 9.89 9.57
CA TYR A 74 30.47 10.06 8.44
C TYR A 74 31.40 11.26 8.67
N LYS A 75 32.52 11.31 7.95
CA LYS A 75 33.40 12.47 7.95
C LYS A 75 32.89 13.47 6.93
N GLU A 76 32.59 14.68 7.40
CA GLU A 76 32.33 15.85 6.56
C GLU A 76 33.53 16.78 6.76
N ASP A 77 34.37 16.88 5.73
CA ASP A 77 35.71 17.48 5.80
C ASP A 77 36.60 16.84 6.88
N LYS A 78 36.84 17.57 7.98
CA LYS A 78 37.62 17.15 9.16
C LYS A 78 36.76 16.87 10.40
N ARG A 79 35.43 16.95 10.28
CA ARG A 79 34.49 16.81 11.41
C ARG A 79 33.69 15.53 11.27
N THR A 80 33.52 14.81 12.37
CA THR A 80 32.61 13.66 12.43
C THR A 80 31.19 14.17 12.62
N VAL A 81 30.30 13.82 11.70
CA VAL A 81 28.87 14.13 11.80
C VAL A 81 28.15 12.85 12.21
N TYR A 82 27.44 12.92 13.32
CA TYR A 82 26.57 11.85 13.81
C TYR A 82 25.16 12.11 13.33
N THR A 83 24.51 11.07 12.81
CA THR A 83 23.11 11.08 12.43
C THR A 83 22.38 9.99 13.20
N GLU A 84 21.22 10.32 13.73
CA GLU A 84 20.31 9.36 14.34
C GLU A 84 18.93 9.53 13.71
N GLN A 85 18.25 8.41 13.49
CA GLN A 85 16.98 8.36 12.79
C GLN A 85 16.09 7.25 13.33
N ILE A 86 14.80 7.56 13.46
CA ILE A 86 13.74 6.66 13.93
C ILE A 86 12.58 6.72 12.94
N ARG A 87 11.98 5.58 12.60
CA ARG A 87 10.80 5.52 11.74
C ARG A 87 9.53 5.35 12.55
N ILE A 88 8.48 6.04 12.15
CA ILE A 88 7.18 5.98 12.80
C ILE A 88 6.12 5.77 11.72
N GLN A 89 5.17 4.89 12.00
CA GLN A 89 4.01 4.64 11.15
C GLN A 89 2.76 4.93 11.97
N VAL A 90 1.84 5.70 11.43
CA VAL A 90 0.60 6.08 12.11
C VAL A 90 -0.56 5.87 11.15
N LYS A 91 -1.52 5.03 11.53
CA LYS A 91 -2.65 4.63 10.69
C LYS A 91 -3.92 5.36 11.12
N PHE A 92 -4.39 6.23 10.24
CA PHE A 92 -5.61 7.01 10.40
C PHE A 92 -6.80 6.35 9.70
N CYS A 93 -7.99 6.52 10.29
CA CYS A 93 -9.28 6.28 9.65
C CYS A 93 -10.00 7.58 9.25
N ASP A 94 -9.57 8.72 9.79
CA ASP A 94 -10.09 10.06 9.47
C ASP A 94 -9.00 10.87 8.75
N PHE A 95 -9.25 11.20 7.48
CA PHE A 95 -8.26 11.88 6.64
C PHE A 95 -8.20 13.38 6.88
N THR A 96 -9.26 13.97 7.43
CA THR A 96 -9.27 15.38 7.84
C THR A 96 -8.38 15.55 9.07
N VAL A 97 -8.50 14.65 10.06
CA VAL A 97 -7.62 14.66 11.24
C VAL A 97 -6.17 14.36 10.85
N LEU A 98 -5.93 13.43 9.93
CA LEU A 98 -4.59 13.19 9.36
C LEU A 98 -4.00 14.49 8.79
N GLY A 99 -4.78 15.24 8.01
CA GLY A 99 -4.34 16.48 7.36
C GLY A 99 -3.93 17.56 8.34
N ALA A 100 -4.77 17.81 9.33
CA ALA A 100 -4.49 18.75 10.41
C ALA A 100 -3.26 18.33 11.22
N TRP A 101 -3.17 17.05 11.59
CA TRP A 101 -2.05 16.52 12.37
C TRP A 101 -0.73 16.60 11.61
N LEU A 102 -0.70 16.26 10.32
CA LEU A 102 0.49 16.40 9.49
C LEU A 102 0.95 17.85 9.34
N ASN A 103 0.02 18.79 9.26
CA ASN A 103 0.34 20.22 9.18
C ASN A 103 1.11 20.69 10.43
N GLU A 104 0.71 20.20 11.60
CA GLU A 104 1.40 20.48 12.86
C GLU A 104 2.78 19.80 12.93
N VAL A 105 2.82 18.47 12.81
CA VAL A 105 4.05 17.71 13.14
C VAL A 105 5.15 17.86 12.09
N LEU A 106 4.82 18.20 10.84
CA LEU A 106 5.84 18.48 9.81
C LEU A 106 6.49 19.85 9.97
N GLY A 107 5.92 20.74 10.79
CA GLY A 107 6.59 21.97 11.22
C GLY A 107 7.70 21.73 12.26
N TRP A 108 7.76 20.54 12.87
CA TRP A 108 8.70 20.25 13.93
C TRP A 108 10.10 19.91 13.39
N ARG A 109 11.12 20.38 14.11
CA ARG A 109 12.51 20.15 13.75
C ARG A 109 12.83 18.64 13.73
N GLY A 110 13.32 18.16 12.59
CA GLY A 110 13.76 16.77 12.43
C GLY A 110 12.65 15.79 12.08
N VAL A 111 11.40 16.22 11.99
CA VAL A 111 10.30 15.39 11.50
C VAL A 111 10.21 15.51 9.98
N SER A 112 10.02 14.37 9.30
CA SER A 112 9.77 14.33 7.86
C SER A 112 8.81 13.19 7.52
N MET A 113 7.97 13.40 6.51
CA MET A 113 7.12 12.36 5.93
C MET A 113 7.72 11.89 4.61
N PHE A 114 7.67 10.58 4.33
CA PHE A 114 8.16 10.04 3.06
C PHE A 114 7.06 9.46 2.18
N ARG A 115 5.99 8.93 2.75
CA ARG A 115 4.81 8.46 1.99
C ARG A 115 3.59 8.29 2.90
N ILE A 116 2.42 8.30 2.26
CA ILE A 116 1.16 7.83 2.85
C ILE A 116 0.78 6.55 2.11
N ASP A 117 0.47 5.49 2.86
CA ASP A 117 -0.07 4.25 2.30
C ASP A 117 -1.58 4.19 2.47
N TRP A 118 -2.29 4.24 1.34
CA TRP A 118 -3.73 4.08 1.26
C TRP A 118 -4.10 2.61 1.31
N SER A 119 -5.10 2.27 2.11
CA SER A 119 -5.55 0.90 2.27
C SER A 119 -7.02 0.85 2.66
N VAL A 120 -7.63 -0.31 2.44
CA VAL A 120 -8.94 -0.66 3.03
C VAL A 120 -8.72 -1.44 4.32
N THR A 121 -9.77 -1.58 5.13
CA THR A 121 -9.74 -2.47 6.29
C THR A 121 -9.52 -3.92 5.88
N GLU A 122 -8.94 -4.73 6.78
CA GLU A 122 -8.70 -6.16 6.50
C GLU A 122 -10.01 -6.93 6.28
N VAL A 123 -11.09 -6.52 6.93
CA VAL A 123 -12.43 -7.11 6.71
C VAL A 123 -12.90 -6.82 5.28
N ARG A 124 -12.84 -5.55 4.87
CA ARG A 124 -13.25 -5.14 3.52
C ARG A 124 -12.36 -5.75 2.43
N ARG A 125 -11.05 -5.82 2.66
CA ARG A 125 -10.11 -6.50 1.76
C ARG A 125 -10.53 -7.94 1.51
N LYS A 126 -10.75 -8.73 2.58
CA LYS A 126 -11.14 -10.14 2.46
C LYS A 126 -12.46 -10.34 1.72
N GLU A 127 -13.42 -9.43 1.94
CA GLU A 127 -14.70 -9.44 1.23
C GLU A 127 -14.50 -9.20 -0.27
N LEU A 128 -13.79 -8.13 -0.64
CA LEU A 128 -13.52 -7.77 -2.03
C LEU A 128 -12.70 -8.84 -2.76
N GLU A 129 -11.65 -9.36 -2.12
CA GLU A 129 -10.83 -10.44 -2.69
C GLU A 129 -11.62 -11.72 -2.93
N LYS A 130 -12.59 -12.06 -2.06
CA LYS A 130 -13.48 -13.20 -2.29
C LYS A 130 -14.32 -12.99 -3.55
N GLY A 131 -14.89 -11.80 -3.74
CA GLY A 131 -15.64 -11.45 -4.94
C GLY A 131 -14.78 -11.52 -6.21
N LEU A 132 -13.59 -10.92 -6.15
CA LEU A 132 -12.64 -10.89 -7.25
C LEU A 132 -12.18 -12.29 -7.68
N ARG A 133 -11.92 -13.21 -6.74
CA ARG A 133 -11.58 -14.60 -7.08
C ARG A 133 -12.69 -15.29 -7.87
N LEU A 134 -13.95 -15.13 -7.45
CA LEU A 134 -15.09 -15.70 -8.17
C LEU A 134 -15.25 -15.08 -9.56
N GLN A 135 -15.06 -13.77 -9.67
CA GLN A 135 -15.10 -13.07 -10.96
C GLN A 135 -13.96 -13.52 -11.88
N ALA A 136 -12.74 -13.68 -11.38
CA ALA A 136 -11.61 -14.14 -12.18
C ALA A 136 -11.85 -15.54 -12.76
N VAL A 137 -12.48 -16.46 -12.01
CA VAL A 137 -12.88 -17.77 -12.53
C VAL A 137 -13.95 -17.65 -13.63
N ARG A 138 -14.95 -16.76 -13.47
CA ARG A 138 -15.95 -16.50 -14.50
C ARG A 138 -15.32 -15.94 -15.78
N VAL A 139 -14.44 -14.95 -15.65
CA VAL A 139 -13.68 -14.38 -16.78
C VAL A 139 -12.86 -15.45 -17.50
N ALA A 140 -12.20 -16.36 -16.76
CA ALA A 140 -11.47 -17.46 -17.37
C ALA A 140 -12.40 -18.39 -18.16
N ARG A 141 -13.56 -18.75 -17.59
CA ARG A 141 -14.54 -19.61 -18.25
C ARG A 141 -15.11 -18.97 -19.52
N GLU A 142 -15.60 -17.73 -19.43
CA GLU A 142 -16.13 -16.99 -20.58
C GLU A 142 -15.11 -16.90 -21.71
N LYS A 143 -13.85 -16.62 -21.38
CA LYS A 143 -12.75 -16.60 -22.36
C LYS A 143 -12.51 -17.97 -23.00
N ALA A 144 -12.59 -19.06 -22.24
CA ALA A 144 -12.46 -20.41 -22.79
C ALA A 144 -13.64 -20.78 -23.70
N GLU A 145 -14.86 -20.41 -23.33
CA GLU A 145 -16.07 -20.59 -24.15
C GLU A 145 -15.97 -19.81 -25.47
N GLN A 146 -15.45 -18.58 -25.46
CA GLN A 146 -15.15 -17.82 -26.67
C GLN A 146 -14.17 -18.56 -27.60
N TYR A 147 -13.09 -19.11 -27.06
CA TYR A 147 -12.14 -19.89 -27.86
C TYR A 147 -12.71 -21.22 -28.38
N ALA A 148 -13.47 -21.95 -27.56
CA ALA A 148 -14.10 -23.20 -27.98
C ALA A 148 -15.10 -22.96 -29.10
N SER A 149 -15.99 -21.99 -28.92
CA SER A 149 -17.04 -21.67 -29.88
C SER A 149 -16.48 -21.22 -31.23
N ALA A 150 -15.37 -20.48 -31.24
CA ALA A 150 -14.69 -20.05 -32.47
C ALA A 150 -14.18 -21.21 -33.35
N VAL A 151 -13.97 -22.40 -32.78
CA VAL A 151 -13.56 -23.61 -33.51
C VAL A 151 -14.66 -24.67 -33.59
N GLY A 152 -15.91 -24.30 -33.27
CA GLY A 152 -17.07 -25.19 -33.33
C GLY A 152 -17.13 -26.23 -32.20
N LEU A 153 -16.41 -26.00 -31.09
CA LEU A 153 -16.40 -26.86 -29.91
C LEU A 153 -17.19 -26.22 -28.76
N SER A 154 -17.56 -27.02 -27.77
CA SER A 154 -18.15 -26.57 -26.50
C SER A 154 -17.30 -27.06 -25.31
N ILE A 155 -17.26 -26.27 -24.23
CA ILE A 155 -16.57 -26.68 -23.00
C ILE A 155 -17.35 -27.81 -22.34
N THR A 156 -16.69 -28.94 -22.06
CA THR A 156 -17.30 -30.12 -21.44
C THR A 156 -16.87 -30.33 -19.99
N ASP A 157 -15.65 -29.92 -19.61
CA ASP A 157 -15.14 -30.10 -18.25
C ASP A 157 -14.08 -29.07 -17.85
N VAL A 158 -13.83 -28.94 -16.54
CA VAL A 158 -12.76 -28.12 -15.94
C VAL A 158 -11.63 -29.03 -15.45
N SER A 159 -10.51 -29.03 -16.14
CA SER A 159 -9.35 -29.86 -15.80
C SER A 159 -8.56 -29.34 -14.60
N SER A 160 -8.35 -28.02 -14.48
CA SER A 160 -7.65 -27.45 -13.32
C SER A 160 -7.90 -25.94 -13.18
N ILE A 161 -7.83 -25.44 -11.95
CA ILE A 161 -7.80 -24.02 -11.62
C ILE A 161 -6.60 -23.78 -10.69
N ARG A 162 -5.76 -22.81 -11.03
CA ARG A 162 -4.65 -22.35 -10.20
C ARG A 162 -4.90 -20.89 -9.82
N ASP A 163 -5.04 -20.66 -8.52
CA ASP A 163 -5.05 -19.31 -7.92
C ASP A 163 -3.62 -18.86 -7.65
N PHE A 164 -3.31 -17.60 -7.96
CA PHE A 164 -2.02 -17.00 -7.69
C PHE A 164 -1.99 -16.20 -6.37
N GLY A 165 -3.14 -16.02 -5.74
CA GLY A 165 -3.28 -15.18 -4.56
C GLY A 165 -3.39 -13.69 -4.91
N PRO A 166 -3.65 -12.85 -3.91
CA PRO A 166 -3.84 -11.41 -4.11
C PRO A 166 -2.55 -10.72 -4.55
N GLY A 167 -2.67 -9.75 -5.46
CA GLY A 167 -1.57 -8.85 -5.86
C GLY A 167 -0.49 -9.47 -6.75
N VAL A 168 -0.65 -10.72 -7.19
CA VAL A 168 0.32 -11.33 -8.12
C VAL A 168 0.03 -10.86 -9.54
N ASP A 169 1.01 -10.20 -10.16
CA ASP A 169 0.95 -9.92 -11.59
C ASP A 169 1.24 -11.19 -12.39
N THR A 170 0.18 -11.68 -13.04
CA THR A 170 0.22 -12.96 -13.74
C THR A 170 0.78 -12.89 -15.16
N ALA A 171 1.28 -11.71 -15.57
CA ALA A 171 1.94 -11.50 -16.86
C ALA A 171 3.16 -12.41 -17.06
N ALA A 172 3.87 -12.77 -15.99
CA ALA A 172 5.02 -13.67 -16.05
C ALA A 172 4.66 -15.14 -16.35
N PHE A 173 3.40 -15.55 -16.17
CA PHE A 173 2.99 -16.97 -16.26
C PHE A 173 2.44 -17.38 -17.64
N ILE A 174 2.24 -16.42 -18.55
CA ILE A 174 1.94 -16.66 -19.96
C ILE A 174 2.97 -15.85 -20.77
N ALA A 175 4.16 -16.42 -20.93
CA ALA A 175 5.26 -15.92 -21.76
C ALA A 175 5.69 -14.45 -21.53
N GLY A 176 6.79 -14.28 -20.76
CA GLY A 176 7.89 -13.37 -21.13
C GLY A 176 7.62 -11.88 -21.31
N ALA A 177 6.68 -11.26 -20.57
CA ALA A 177 6.47 -9.81 -20.65
C ALA A 177 6.70 -9.12 -19.30
N SER A 178 7.68 -8.22 -19.27
CA SER A 178 7.94 -7.26 -18.19
C SER A 178 7.04 -6.03 -18.38
N VAL A 179 6.17 -5.76 -17.40
CA VAL A 179 5.36 -4.52 -17.38
C VAL A 179 6.03 -3.50 -16.46
N ARG A 180 6.34 -2.33 -17.04
CA ARG A 180 6.81 -1.13 -16.33
C ARG A 180 5.65 -0.51 -15.54
N GLY A 181 5.93 -0.10 -14.31
CA GLY A 181 5.02 0.65 -13.46
C GLY A 181 4.58 1.97 -14.10
N ARG A 182 3.29 2.27 -13.99
CA ARG A 182 2.68 3.55 -14.36
C ARG A 182 2.81 4.52 -13.20
N GLY A 183 3.49 5.64 -13.42
CA GLY A 183 3.48 6.80 -12.54
C GLY A 183 2.32 7.73 -12.93
N GLY A 184 1.50 8.10 -11.95
CA GLY A 184 0.45 9.11 -12.05
C GLY A 184 0.89 10.45 -11.44
N ARG A 185 0.46 11.55 -12.08
CA ARG A 185 0.70 12.94 -11.67
C ARG A 185 -0.30 13.36 -10.60
N ALA A 186 0.18 13.94 -9.51
CA ALA A 186 -0.67 14.64 -8.54
C ALA A 186 -1.24 15.94 -9.15
N GLY A 187 -2.56 16.11 -9.03
CA GLY A 187 -3.25 17.37 -9.28
C GLY A 187 -3.18 18.30 -8.07
N SER A 188 -3.04 19.60 -8.31
CA SER A 188 -2.99 20.63 -7.27
C SER A 188 -4.41 21.05 -6.87
N ALA A 189 -4.72 20.99 -5.58
CA ALA A 189 -5.91 21.58 -4.96
C ALA A 189 -5.52 22.83 -4.14
N PRO A 190 -6.42 23.83 -4.00
CA PRO A 190 -6.10 25.13 -3.41
C PRO A 190 -5.96 25.09 -1.88
N ALA A 191 -5.24 26.08 -1.37
CA ALA A 191 -4.85 26.24 0.03
C ALA A 191 -6.04 26.53 0.95
N ASP A 192 -6.42 25.51 1.71
CA ASP A 192 -6.55 25.67 3.16
C ASP A 192 -5.14 25.46 3.75
N ASP A 193 -4.79 26.11 4.84
CA ASP A 193 -3.45 25.97 5.48
C ASP A 193 -3.23 24.56 6.09
N SER A 194 -4.09 23.60 5.74
CA SER A 194 -4.10 22.21 6.17
C SER A 194 -3.91 21.27 4.97
N TYR A 195 -3.25 20.12 5.18
CA TYR A 195 -3.13 19.11 4.12
C TYR A 195 -4.53 18.53 3.82
N SER A 196 -5.11 18.88 2.68
CA SER A 196 -6.33 18.26 2.16
C SER A 196 -5.98 17.11 1.21
N PHE A 197 -6.48 15.91 1.51
CA PHE A 197 -6.20 14.71 0.72
C PHE A 197 -7.36 14.36 -0.21
N ALA A 198 -7.04 14.20 -1.50
CA ALA A 198 -7.87 13.50 -2.48
C ALA A 198 -7.13 12.19 -2.83
N PRO A 199 -7.30 11.12 -2.01
CA PRO A 199 -6.51 9.91 -2.18
C PRO A 199 -6.91 9.16 -3.45
N GLU A 200 -5.93 8.47 -4.05
CA GLU A 200 -6.20 7.51 -5.12
C GLU A 200 -6.92 6.27 -4.57
N ASP A 201 -7.73 5.65 -5.42
CA ASP A 201 -8.38 4.39 -5.07
C ASP A 201 -7.36 3.26 -4.88
N VAL A 202 -7.68 2.35 -3.97
CA VAL A 202 -6.91 1.12 -3.74
C VAL A 202 -7.36 0.10 -4.77
N THR A 203 -6.45 -0.28 -5.66
CA THR A 203 -6.69 -1.36 -6.64
C THR A 203 -6.49 -2.72 -6.00
N LEU A 204 -7.53 -3.56 -6.02
CA LEU A 204 -7.45 -4.97 -5.66
C LEU A 204 -7.58 -5.83 -6.92
N ARG A 205 -6.77 -6.88 -7.01
CA ARG A 205 -6.73 -7.79 -8.16
C ARG A 205 -6.68 -9.24 -7.72
N ALA A 206 -7.45 -10.08 -8.41
CA ALA A 206 -7.34 -11.53 -8.34
C ALA A 206 -7.13 -12.11 -9.74
N ALA A 207 -6.36 -13.19 -9.83
CA ALA A 207 -6.06 -13.83 -11.08
C ALA A 207 -6.00 -15.34 -10.92
N VAL A 208 -6.53 -16.05 -11.92
CA VAL A 208 -6.48 -17.51 -12.01
C VAL A 208 -6.02 -17.94 -13.38
N VAL A 209 -5.34 -19.08 -13.44
CA VAL A 209 -5.13 -19.81 -14.70
C VAL A 209 -5.96 -21.08 -14.63
N ALA A 210 -6.84 -21.26 -15.61
CA ALA A 210 -7.70 -22.41 -15.71
C ALA A 210 -7.40 -23.19 -16.99
N LYS A 211 -7.57 -24.51 -16.91
CA LYS A 211 -7.56 -25.40 -18.07
C LYS A 211 -8.94 -26.02 -18.19
N PHE A 212 -9.50 -25.92 -19.38
CA PHE A 212 -10.80 -26.48 -19.74
C PHE A 212 -10.63 -27.52 -20.83
N VAL A 213 -11.56 -28.45 -20.87
CA VAL A 213 -11.70 -29.46 -21.92
C VAL A 213 -12.83 -29.03 -22.85
N ALA A 214 -12.61 -29.13 -24.15
CA ALA A 214 -13.61 -28.85 -25.18
C ALA A 214 -13.72 -29.97 -26.21
N GLU A 215 -14.94 -30.21 -26.68
CA GLU A 215 -15.31 -31.21 -27.70
C GLU A 215 -16.41 -30.72 -28.63
#